data_AF-A0A498Q8C7-F1
#
_entry.id   AF-A0A498Q8C7-F1
#
_cell.length_a   1.000
_cell.length_b   1.000
_cell.length_c   1.000
_cell.angle_alpha   90.00
_cell.angle_beta   90.00
_cell.angle_gamma   90.00
#
_symmetry.space_group_name_H-M   'P 1'
#
loop_
_entity.id
_entity.type
_entity.pdbx_description
1 polymer ?
#
loop_
_entity_poly.entity_id
_entity_poly.type
_entity_poly.pdbx_seq_one_letter_code
_entity_poly.pdbx_strand_id
1 'polypeptide(L)'
;MGFVNHFYFYLWDPDWGGAFWKTNAYAPWPVWIWLNGHTWAQRHCDRLGIGYTPLDNGFRDCEDPAALQRICDRLGSGAVKSFLWRWQKLLPSPFTRDDVRAGYVYELAFRQFEGSDTRVFDRPPAGRSFFEQLIRDHLDVGRPEKVSLIFDRRISSRTPGTWRTQVITKGVDPQISCYYKSSRIKQYFKEHRASRTETVSCDTAILASLGG
;
A
#
# COMPACT_ATOMS: atom_id res chain seq x y z
N MET A 1 -14.10 13.01 31.15
CA MET A 1 -13.52 12.50 29.89
C MET A 1 -13.19 11.03 30.11
N GLY A 2 -13.96 10.10 29.54
CA GLY A 2 -13.65 8.67 29.68
C GLY A 2 -12.53 8.29 28.71
N PHE A 3 -11.46 7.66 29.20
CA PHE A 3 -10.42 7.09 28.35
C PHE A 3 -10.90 5.72 27.86
N VAL A 4 -10.92 5.52 26.54
CA VAL A 4 -11.23 4.22 25.94
C VAL A 4 -9.94 3.41 25.86
N ASN A 5 -9.93 2.24 26.51
CA ASN A 5 -8.78 1.33 26.41
C ASN A 5 -8.72 0.72 25.01
N HIS A 6 -7.58 0.90 24.34
CA HIS A 6 -7.28 0.29 23.06
C HIS A 6 -6.34 -0.90 23.25
N PHE A 7 -6.68 -2.02 22.63
CA PHE A 7 -5.86 -3.22 22.61
C PHE A 7 -5.24 -3.39 21.23
N TYR A 8 -3.94 -3.68 21.21
CA TYR A 8 -3.18 -3.94 19.99
C TYR A 8 -2.58 -5.34 20.08
N PHE A 9 -2.84 -6.15 19.06
CA PHE A 9 -2.22 -7.45 18.87
C PHE A 9 -1.37 -7.39 17.61
N TYR A 10 -0.07 -7.65 17.76
CA TYR A 10 0.85 -7.82 16.65
C TYR A 10 0.94 -9.31 16.34
N LEU A 11 0.65 -9.65 15.09
CA LEU A 11 0.39 -11.02 14.66
C LEU A 11 1.43 -11.45 13.63
N TRP A 12 1.78 -12.74 13.65
CA TRP A 12 2.58 -13.38 12.63
C TRP A 12 1.73 -14.43 11.91
N ASP A 13 1.03 -13.99 10.87
CA ASP A 13 0.11 -14.82 10.12
C ASP A 13 0.83 -15.70 9.09
N PRO A 14 0.43 -16.97 8.88
CA PRO A 14 1.07 -17.85 7.91
C PRO A 14 0.97 -17.36 6.46
N ASP A 15 -0.10 -16.67 6.07
CA ASP A 15 -0.28 -16.14 4.71
C ASP A 15 0.22 -14.70 4.59
N TRP A 16 0.00 -13.85 5.60
CA TRP A 16 0.24 -12.41 5.50
C TRP A 16 1.55 -11.95 6.16
N GLY A 17 2.16 -12.78 7.00
CA GLY A 17 3.29 -12.38 7.83
C GLY A 17 2.91 -11.38 8.91
N GLY A 18 3.69 -10.31 9.05
CA GLY A 18 3.41 -9.28 10.03
C GLY A 18 2.06 -8.60 9.76
N ALA A 19 1.18 -8.61 10.75
CA ALA A 19 -0.10 -7.92 10.71
C ALA A 19 -0.39 -7.28 12.08
N PHE A 20 -1.30 -6.32 12.13
CA PHE A 20 -1.85 -5.85 13.41
C PHE A 20 -3.36 -5.95 13.46
N TRP A 21 -3.85 -6.21 14.66
CA TRP A 21 -5.25 -6.17 15.03
C TRP A 21 -5.44 -5.21 16.19
N LYS A 22 -6.23 -4.17 15.99
CA LYS A 22 -6.55 -3.18 17.02
C LYS A 22 -8.03 -3.24 17.33
N THR A 23 -8.38 -3.25 18.62
CA THR A 23 -9.77 -3.14 19.07
C THR A 23 -9.88 -2.31 20.36
N ASN A 24 -11.08 -2.21 20.93
CA ASN A 24 -11.32 -1.61 22.23
C ASN A 24 -12.41 -2.41 22.99
N ALA A 25 -12.57 -2.14 24.29
CA ALA A 25 -13.58 -2.79 25.12
C ALA A 25 -14.97 -2.12 25.08
N TYR A 26 -15.18 -1.13 24.21
CA TYR A 26 -16.41 -0.35 24.19
C TYR A 26 -17.26 -0.71 22.96
N ALA A 27 -18.52 -1.11 23.19
CA ALA A 27 -19.46 -1.39 22.12
C ALA A 27 -19.53 -0.19 21.14
N PRO A 28 -19.43 -0.42 19.81
CA PRO A 28 -19.63 -1.68 19.10
C PRO A 28 -18.37 -2.54 18.89
N TRP A 29 -17.33 -2.38 19.72
CA TRP A 29 -16.07 -3.13 19.68
C TRP A 29 -15.40 -3.13 18.29
N PRO A 30 -15.17 -1.94 17.71
CA PRO A 30 -14.59 -1.83 16.38
C PRO A 30 -13.25 -2.55 16.28
N VAL A 31 -13.00 -3.13 15.12
CA VAL A 31 -11.76 -3.83 14.80
C VAL A 31 -11.08 -3.10 13.63
N TRP A 32 -9.81 -2.75 13.82
CA TRP A 32 -8.93 -2.25 12.76
C TRP A 32 -7.86 -3.28 12.47
N ILE A 33 -7.76 -3.68 11.21
CA ILE A 33 -6.81 -4.66 10.71
C ILE A 33 -5.92 -3.98 9.68
N TRP A 34 -4.63 -4.28 9.74
CA TRP A 34 -3.67 -3.93 8.69
C TRP A 34 -2.98 -5.17 8.17
N LEU A 35 -2.85 -5.23 6.85
CA LEU A 35 -2.33 -6.35 6.11
C LEU A 35 -1.43 -5.82 4.97
N ASN A 36 -0.33 -6.51 4.71
CA ASN A 36 0.59 -6.16 3.61
C ASN A 36 0.45 -7.16 2.45
N GLY A 37 -0.08 -6.70 1.32
CA GLY A 37 -0.25 -7.52 0.11
C GLY A 37 1.06 -8.01 -0.50
N HIS A 38 2.17 -7.25 -0.36
CA HIS A 38 3.46 -7.67 -0.88
C HIS A 38 4.02 -8.85 -0.08
N THR A 39 3.98 -8.79 1.25
CA THR A 39 4.39 -9.90 2.12
C THR A 39 3.51 -11.13 1.89
N TRP A 40 2.22 -10.92 1.65
CA TRP A 40 1.32 -12.01 1.25
C TRP A 40 1.80 -12.67 -0.05
N ALA A 41 2.02 -11.90 -1.11
CA ALA A 41 2.48 -12.44 -2.39
C ALA A 41 3.84 -13.16 -2.25
N GLN A 42 4.78 -12.58 -1.50
CA GLN A 42 6.09 -13.18 -1.21
C GLN A 42 5.95 -14.55 -0.53
N ARG A 43 5.10 -14.67 0.48
CA ARG A 43 4.84 -15.95 1.17
C ARG A 43 4.17 -17.00 0.29
N HIS A 44 3.37 -16.58 -0.69
CA HIS A 44 2.82 -17.49 -1.68
C HIS A 44 3.88 -17.95 -2.68
N CYS A 45 4.79 -17.07 -3.10
CA CYS A 45 5.96 -17.47 -3.89
C CYS A 45 6.83 -18.48 -3.12
N ASP A 46 7.14 -18.20 -1.84
CA ASP A 46 7.93 -19.09 -0.99
C ASP A 46 7.31 -20.50 -0.90
N ARG A 47 5.98 -20.58 -0.71
CA ARG A 47 5.25 -21.87 -0.65
C ARG A 47 5.23 -22.62 -1.96
N LEU A 48 5.23 -21.91 -3.09
CA LEU A 48 5.25 -22.49 -4.42
C LEU A 48 6.67 -22.75 -4.93
N GLY A 49 7.69 -22.37 -4.17
CA GLY A 49 9.10 -22.51 -4.57
C GLY A 49 9.51 -21.58 -5.72
N ILE A 50 8.81 -20.46 -5.91
CA ILE A 50 9.11 -19.49 -6.98
C ILE A 50 10.23 -18.57 -6.49
N GLY A 51 11.37 -18.58 -7.18
CA GLY A 51 12.47 -17.67 -6.87
C GLY A 51 12.11 -16.20 -7.12
N TYR A 52 12.48 -15.31 -6.19
CA TYR A 52 12.38 -13.87 -6.39
C TYR A 52 13.47 -13.11 -5.62
N THR A 53 13.76 -11.89 -6.08
CA THR A 53 14.56 -10.93 -5.33
C THR A 53 13.63 -9.87 -4.75
N PRO A 54 13.60 -9.63 -3.43
CA PRO A 54 12.78 -8.60 -2.84
C PRO A 54 13.27 -7.19 -3.25
N LEU A 55 12.31 -6.28 -3.42
CA LEU A 55 12.50 -4.83 -3.41
C LEU A 55 11.74 -4.33 -2.17
N ASP A 56 12.20 -3.32 -1.43
CA ASP A 56 11.46 -2.87 -0.23
C ASP A 56 9.95 -2.70 -0.54
N ASN A 57 9.08 -3.45 0.14
CA ASN A 57 7.65 -3.59 -0.19
C ASN A 57 7.39 -3.87 -1.68
N GLY A 58 7.99 -4.91 -2.27
CA GLY A 58 7.89 -5.22 -3.69
C GLY A 58 8.74 -6.40 -4.15
N PHE A 59 8.80 -6.57 -5.47
CA PHE A 59 9.61 -7.57 -6.17
C PHE A 59 10.54 -6.85 -7.13
N ARG A 60 11.84 -7.11 -7.02
CA ARG A 60 12.85 -6.64 -7.95
C ARG A 60 12.94 -7.56 -9.17
N ASP A 61 12.91 -8.86 -8.91
CA ASP A 61 13.01 -9.88 -9.94
C ASP A 61 12.20 -11.10 -9.50
N CYS A 62 11.69 -11.86 -10.45
CA CYS A 62 10.92 -13.08 -10.19
C CYS A 62 11.14 -14.07 -11.33
N GLU A 63 11.42 -15.32 -10.98
CA GLU A 63 11.66 -16.42 -11.92
C GLU A 63 10.45 -16.70 -12.82
N ASP A 64 9.23 -16.59 -12.27
CA ASP A 64 7.98 -16.71 -13.02
C ASP A 64 7.05 -15.51 -12.74
N PRO A 65 7.21 -14.40 -13.49
CA PRO A 65 6.37 -13.22 -13.35
C PRO A 65 4.89 -13.49 -13.64
N ALA A 66 4.57 -14.47 -14.49
CA ALA A 66 3.19 -14.83 -14.80
C ALA A 66 2.54 -15.56 -13.61
N ALA A 67 3.27 -16.43 -12.92
CA ALA A 67 2.80 -17.02 -11.67
C ALA A 67 2.66 -15.98 -10.56
N LEU A 68 3.60 -15.03 -10.45
CA LEU A 68 3.49 -13.92 -9.51
C LEU A 68 2.22 -13.09 -9.77
N GLN A 69 1.92 -12.77 -11.04
CA GLN A 69 0.68 -12.05 -11.38
C GLN A 69 -0.56 -12.87 -10.97
N ARG A 70 -0.60 -14.17 -11.28
CA ARG A 70 -1.70 -15.06 -10.83
C ARG A 70 -1.81 -15.15 -9.31
N ILE A 71 -0.72 -15.00 -8.55
CA ILE A 71 -0.76 -14.89 -7.09
C ILE A 71 -1.45 -13.58 -6.71
N CYS A 72 -0.97 -12.45 -7.23
CA CYS A 72 -1.54 -11.12 -6.96
C CYS A 72 -3.02 -11.02 -7.34
N ASP A 73 -3.44 -11.60 -8.47
CA ASP A 73 -4.84 -11.59 -8.93
C ASP A 73 -5.79 -12.35 -8.00
N ARG A 74 -5.26 -13.30 -7.21
CA ARG A 74 -6.03 -14.03 -6.18
C ARG A 74 -6.19 -13.23 -4.88
N LEU A 75 -5.47 -12.12 -4.72
CA LEU A 75 -5.56 -11.28 -3.54
C LEU A 75 -6.86 -10.48 -3.56
N GLY A 76 -7.90 -11.07 -2.98
CA GLY A 76 -9.22 -10.47 -2.88
C GLY A 76 -9.83 -10.54 -1.48
N SER A 77 -11.12 -10.21 -1.39
CA SER A 77 -11.87 -10.19 -0.14
C SER A 77 -11.86 -11.54 0.60
N GLY A 78 -11.78 -12.66 -0.13
CA GLY A 78 -11.66 -14.00 0.45
C GLY A 78 -10.41 -14.20 1.31
N ALA A 79 -9.25 -13.66 0.88
CA ALA A 79 -8.00 -13.75 1.64
C ALA A 79 -8.09 -12.94 2.95
N VAL A 80 -8.71 -11.76 2.91
CA VAL A 80 -8.94 -10.90 4.09
C VAL A 80 -9.94 -11.53 5.06
N LYS A 81 -11.05 -12.10 4.54
CA LYS A 81 -12.02 -12.84 5.37
C LYS A 81 -11.38 -14.06 6.03
N SER A 82 -10.53 -14.79 5.30
CA SER A 82 -9.81 -15.94 5.86
C SER A 82 -8.89 -15.55 7.02
N PHE A 83 -8.17 -14.42 6.88
CA PHE A 83 -7.39 -13.84 7.97
C PHE A 83 -8.28 -13.48 9.18
N LEU A 84 -9.38 -12.76 8.96
CA LEU A 84 -10.31 -12.36 10.01
C LEU A 84 -10.78 -13.59 10.81
N TRP A 85 -11.32 -14.60 10.13
CA TRP A 85 -11.90 -15.78 10.78
C TRP A 85 -10.87 -16.65 11.47
N ARG A 86 -9.62 -16.68 11.00
CA ARG A 86 -8.52 -17.38 11.66
C ARG A 86 -8.20 -16.72 13.00
N TRP A 87 -8.02 -15.41 13.00
CA TRP A 87 -7.62 -14.67 14.20
C TRP A 87 -8.78 -14.39 15.16
N GLN A 88 -10.00 -14.22 14.68
CA GLN A 88 -11.19 -14.06 15.53
C GLN A 88 -11.42 -15.28 16.44
N LYS A 89 -11.00 -16.47 16.01
CA LYS A 89 -11.08 -17.69 16.83
C LYS A 89 -10.03 -17.76 17.95
N LEU A 90 -8.93 -17.01 17.80
CA LEU A 90 -7.75 -17.08 18.68
C LEU A 90 -7.65 -15.86 19.60
N LEU A 91 -8.04 -14.69 19.12
CA LEU A 91 -7.98 -13.44 19.88
C LEU A 91 -9.18 -13.32 20.83
N PRO A 92 -9.00 -12.61 21.96
CA PRO A 92 -10.13 -12.28 22.83
C PRO A 92 -11.23 -11.57 22.05
N SER A 93 -12.45 -12.10 22.13
CA SER A 93 -13.63 -11.54 21.46
C SER A 93 -14.75 -11.31 22.48
N PRO A 94 -15.51 -10.20 22.36
CA PRO A 94 -16.72 -10.02 23.14
C PRO A 94 -17.84 -10.98 22.70
N PHE A 95 -17.75 -11.56 21.50
CA PHE A 95 -18.73 -12.49 20.98
C PHE A 95 -18.39 -13.92 21.38
N THR A 96 -19.38 -14.62 21.94
CA THR A 96 -19.30 -16.05 22.18
C THR A 96 -19.45 -16.84 20.88
N ARG A 97 -19.16 -18.14 20.93
CA ARG A 97 -19.41 -19.04 19.79
C ARG A 97 -20.89 -19.14 19.43
N ASP A 98 -21.79 -18.89 20.39
CA ASP A 98 -23.23 -18.91 20.14
C ASP A 98 -23.69 -17.63 19.46
N ASP A 99 -23.13 -16.48 19.85
CA ASP A 99 -23.39 -15.19 19.19
C ASP A 99 -22.97 -15.23 17.71
N VAL A 100 -21.77 -15.74 17.43
CA VAL A 100 -21.28 -15.89 16.05
C VAL A 100 -22.17 -16.83 15.24
N ARG A 101 -22.67 -17.92 15.85
CA ARG A 101 -23.62 -18.84 15.20
C ARG A 101 -24.98 -18.22 14.96
N ALA A 102 -25.42 -17.31 15.82
CA ALA A 102 -26.63 -16.52 15.66
C ALA A 102 -26.48 -15.37 14.63
N GLY A 103 -25.28 -15.14 14.11
CA GLY A 103 -25.01 -14.15 13.06
C GLY A 103 -24.44 -12.83 13.56
N TYR A 104 -24.09 -12.70 14.85
CA TYR A 104 -23.39 -11.53 15.37
C TYR A 104 -21.91 -11.55 14.94
N VAL A 105 -21.62 -10.86 13.84
CA VAL A 105 -20.31 -10.86 13.18
C VAL A 105 -19.90 -9.45 12.77
N TYR A 106 -18.61 -9.26 12.48
CA TYR A 106 -18.10 -8.01 11.95
C TYR A 106 -18.40 -7.88 10.45
N GLU A 107 -18.95 -6.73 10.06
CA GLU A 107 -18.97 -6.31 8.66
C GLU A 107 -17.64 -5.61 8.33
N LEU A 108 -16.98 -6.07 7.28
CA LEU A 108 -15.68 -5.57 6.88
C LEU A 108 -15.81 -4.48 5.83
N ALA A 109 -15.16 -3.34 6.07
CA ALA A 109 -14.99 -2.27 5.09
C ALA A 109 -13.51 -1.91 4.96
N PHE A 110 -13.07 -1.65 3.72
CA PHE A 110 -11.74 -1.10 3.49
C PHE A 110 -11.75 0.39 3.76
N ARG A 111 -10.98 0.83 4.75
CA ARG A 111 -10.81 2.26 5.03
C ARG A 111 -9.75 2.90 4.13
N GLN A 112 -8.70 2.15 3.82
CA GLN A 112 -7.60 2.58 2.99
C GLN A 112 -7.06 1.36 2.25
N PHE A 113 -6.88 1.52 0.95
CA PHE A 113 -6.27 0.54 0.07
C PHE A 113 -5.09 1.20 -0.64
N GLU A 114 -3.96 0.50 -0.66
CA GLU A 114 -2.75 0.96 -1.35
C GLU A 114 -2.36 -0.09 -2.39
N GLY A 115 -2.51 0.28 -3.66
CA GLY A 115 -2.02 -0.51 -4.80
C GLY A 115 -0.70 0.04 -5.30
N SER A 116 0.17 -0.83 -5.81
CA SER A 116 1.41 -0.44 -6.46
C SER A 116 1.51 -1.10 -7.85
N ASP A 117 1.83 -0.31 -8.87
CA ASP A 117 2.37 -0.80 -10.15
C ASP A 117 3.88 -0.50 -10.14
N THR A 118 4.71 -1.54 -10.21
CA THR A 118 6.17 -1.40 -10.18
C THR A 118 6.75 -1.94 -11.48
N ARG A 119 7.37 -1.05 -12.27
CA ARG A 119 8.11 -1.39 -13.49
C ARG A 119 9.60 -1.39 -13.19
N VAL A 120 10.22 -2.56 -13.21
CA VAL A 120 11.67 -2.72 -12.99
C VAL A 120 12.40 -2.63 -14.33
N PHE A 121 13.48 -1.84 -14.38
CA PHE A 121 14.26 -1.65 -15.61
C PHE A 121 15.53 -2.53 -15.60
N ASP A 122 15.78 -3.19 -16.72
CA ASP A 122 17.00 -3.95 -17.03
C ASP A 122 18.24 -3.04 -17.03
N ARG A 123 18.08 -1.81 -17.54
CA ARG A 123 19.11 -0.76 -17.59
C ARG A 123 18.70 0.43 -16.72
N PRO A 124 19.15 0.48 -15.46
CA PRO A 124 18.77 1.53 -14.50
C PRO A 124 18.98 2.97 -15.01
N PRO A 125 20.07 3.31 -15.72
CA PRO A 125 20.24 4.66 -16.27
C PRO A 125 19.19 5.01 -17.33
N ALA A 126 18.80 4.05 -18.17
CA ALA A 126 17.77 4.25 -19.18
C ALA A 126 16.38 4.41 -18.53
N GLY A 127 16.08 3.62 -17.50
CA GLY A 127 14.87 3.77 -16.70
C GLY A 127 14.76 5.13 -16.02
N ARG A 128 15.89 5.64 -15.50
CA ARG A 128 15.96 6.99 -14.96
C ARG A 128 15.68 8.05 -16.02
N SER A 129 16.33 7.98 -17.19
CA SER A 129 16.10 8.93 -18.28
C SER A 129 14.65 8.89 -18.78
N PHE A 130 14.05 7.70 -18.88
CA PHE A 130 12.64 7.54 -19.19
C PHE A 130 11.74 8.23 -18.16
N PHE A 131 11.99 8.00 -16.87
CA PHE A 131 11.19 8.63 -15.81
C PHE A 131 11.36 10.15 -15.77
N GLU A 132 12.57 10.67 -16.00
CA GLU A 132 12.83 12.11 -16.11
C GLU A 132 12.10 12.76 -17.30
N GLN A 133 11.97 12.05 -18.44
CA GLN A 133 11.16 12.50 -19.57
C GLN A 133 9.66 12.43 -19.25
N LEU A 134 9.20 11.34 -18.62
CA LEU A 134 7.80 11.15 -18.21
C LEU A 134 7.31 12.29 -17.30
N ILE A 135 8.13 12.77 -16.37
CA ILE A 135 7.82 13.92 -15.51
C ILE A 135 7.61 15.19 -16.34
N ARG A 136 8.48 15.43 -17.33
CA ARG A 136 8.39 16.59 -18.22
C ARG A 136 7.06 16.56 -18.99
N ASP A 137 6.70 15.40 -19.53
CA ASP A 137 5.48 15.27 -20.33
C ASP A 137 4.19 15.36 -19.47
N HIS A 138 4.20 14.80 -18.25
CA HIS A 138 3.04 14.87 -17.35
C HIS A 138 2.79 16.26 -16.74
N LEU A 139 3.84 17.10 -16.64
CA LEU A 139 3.68 18.52 -16.27
C LEU A 139 2.79 19.26 -17.28
N ASP A 140 2.87 18.89 -18.56
CA ASP A 140 2.17 19.56 -19.65
C ASP A 140 0.75 19.00 -19.88
N VAL A 141 0.54 17.70 -19.65
CA VAL A 141 -0.76 17.03 -19.90
C VAL A 141 -1.80 17.30 -18.80
N GLY A 142 -1.36 17.47 -17.53
CA GLY A 142 -2.29 17.34 -16.40
C GLY A 142 -2.65 18.61 -15.64
N ARG A 143 -1.89 19.71 -15.75
CA ARG A 143 -1.90 20.82 -14.77
C ARG A 143 -2.28 20.35 -13.35
N PRO A 144 -1.54 19.39 -12.77
CA PRO A 144 -1.89 18.84 -11.46
C PRO A 144 -1.94 19.97 -10.42
N GLU A 145 -2.99 19.99 -9.59
CA GLU A 145 -3.19 21.02 -8.56
C GLU A 145 -1.98 21.18 -7.62
N LYS A 146 -1.11 20.16 -7.53
CA LYS A 146 0.13 20.21 -6.76
C LYS A 146 1.16 19.19 -7.28
N VAL A 147 2.23 19.64 -7.95
CA VAL A 147 3.46 18.82 -8.10
C VAL A 147 4.35 19.09 -6.90
N SER A 148 4.54 18.09 -6.03
CA SER A 148 5.50 18.19 -4.93
C SER A 148 6.80 17.46 -5.30
N LEU A 149 7.84 18.22 -5.61
CA LEU A 149 9.21 17.71 -5.58
C LEU A 149 9.62 17.57 -4.11
N ILE A 150 9.82 16.34 -3.63
CA ILE A 150 10.33 16.11 -2.27
C ILE A 150 11.84 16.24 -2.32
N PHE A 151 12.37 17.31 -1.72
CA PHE A 151 13.81 17.50 -1.53
C PHE A 151 14.27 16.68 -0.32
N ASP A 152 15.33 15.89 -0.49
CA ASP A 152 16.01 15.24 0.64
C ASP A 152 16.95 16.23 1.37
N ARG A 153 16.36 17.25 2.00
CA ARG A 153 17.08 18.17 2.91
C ARG A 153 16.20 18.53 4.09
N ARG A 154 16.75 18.44 5.31
CA ARG A 154 16.06 18.78 6.56
C ARG A 154 15.64 20.25 6.58
N ILE A 155 14.33 20.50 6.45
CA ILE A 155 13.73 21.84 6.46
C ILE A 155 13.54 22.31 7.91
N SER A 156 13.98 23.52 8.23
CA SER A 156 13.73 24.17 9.51
C SER A 156 13.06 25.53 9.30
N SER A 157 12.53 26.13 10.37
CA SER A 157 11.88 27.45 10.35
C SER A 157 12.78 28.61 9.89
N ARG A 158 14.08 28.35 9.68
CA ARG A 158 15.08 29.34 9.23
C ARG A 158 15.41 29.26 7.74
N THR A 159 14.77 28.40 6.95
CA THR A 159 15.06 28.29 5.51
C THR A 159 14.27 29.35 4.71
N PRO A 160 14.92 30.40 4.15
CA PRO A 160 14.21 31.51 3.49
C PRO A 160 13.91 31.21 2.01
N GLY A 161 12.72 31.57 1.52
CA GLY A 161 12.37 31.57 0.08
C GLY A 161 10.88 31.32 -0.20
N THR A 162 10.37 31.90 -1.30
CA THR A 162 9.04 31.58 -1.88
C THR A 162 9.25 30.60 -3.04
N TRP A 163 8.64 29.42 -2.99
CA TRP A 163 8.95 28.33 -3.93
C TRP A 163 8.10 28.42 -5.21
N ARG A 164 8.78 28.54 -6.36
CA ARG A 164 8.23 28.35 -7.72
C ARG A 164 8.96 27.18 -8.39
N THR A 165 8.27 26.47 -9.28
CA THR A 165 8.74 25.32 -10.07
C THR A 165 10.10 25.59 -10.71
N GLN A 166 11.13 24.81 -10.36
CA GLN A 166 12.45 24.88 -10.99
C GLN A 166 13.14 23.51 -11.07
N VAL A 167 13.60 23.22 -12.29
CA VAL A 167 14.65 22.33 -12.83
C VAL A 167 15.20 21.20 -11.93
N ILE A 168 15.14 19.98 -12.49
CA ILE A 168 15.67 18.71 -11.94
C ILE A 168 17.19 18.82 -11.72
N THR A 169 17.62 18.71 -10.45
CA THR A 169 19.05 18.65 -10.06
C THR A 169 19.50 17.20 -9.89
N LYS A 170 20.75 16.89 -10.29
CA LYS A 170 21.40 15.58 -10.08
C LYS A 170 21.49 15.26 -8.57
N GLY A 171 20.95 14.12 -8.14
CA GLY A 171 21.05 13.62 -6.75
C GLY A 171 19.74 13.57 -5.97
N VAL A 172 18.60 13.89 -6.60
CA VAL A 172 17.26 13.80 -5.99
C VAL A 172 16.45 12.73 -6.74
N ASP A 173 15.80 11.82 -6.00
CA ASP A 173 14.81 10.91 -6.59
C ASP A 173 13.54 11.71 -6.89
N PRO A 174 13.19 11.90 -8.17
CA PRO A 174 12.04 12.71 -8.47
C PRO A 174 10.76 11.95 -8.11
N GLN A 175 9.75 12.69 -7.67
CA GLN A 175 8.44 12.16 -7.33
C GLN A 175 7.35 13.05 -7.94
N ILE A 176 6.38 12.42 -8.58
CA ILE A 176 5.11 13.03 -8.96
C ILE A 176 4.10 12.61 -7.90
N SER A 177 3.30 13.57 -7.40
CA SER A 177 2.14 13.26 -6.57
C SER A 177 0.93 13.97 -7.15
N CYS A 178 -0.13 13.23 -7.41
CA CYS A 178 -1.43 13.77 -7.80
C CYS A 178 -2.43 13.45 -6.69
N TYR A 179 -3.25 14.44 -6.34
CA TYR A 179 -4.31 14.28 -5.35
C TYR A 179 -5.65 14.49 -6.05
N TYR A 180 -6.62 13.61 -5.76
CA TYR A 180 -7.99 13.78 -6.22
C TYR A 180 -8.95 13.26 -5.14
N LYS A 181 -9.75 14.15 -4.54
CA LYS A 181 -10.62 13.85 -3.39
C LYS A 181 -9.84 13.13 -2.26
N SER A 182 -10.31 11.96 -1.83
CA SER A 182 -9.72 11.08 -0.82
C SER A 182 -8.67 10.11 -1.38
N SER A 183 -8.29 10.26 -2.66
CA SER A 183 -7.31 9.43 -3.34
C SER A 183 -6.03 10.19 -3.64
N ARG A 184 -4.90 9.48 -3.57
CA ARG A 184 -3.58 10.01 -3.91
C ARG A 184 -2.84 9.02 -4.78
N ILE A 185 -2.33 9.49 -5.91
CA ILE A 185 -1.39 8.74 -6.74
C ILE A 185 0.00 9.33 -6.53
N LYS A 186 1.00 8.49 -6.29
CA LYS A 186 2.40 8.87 -6.19
C LYS A 186 3.19 8.06 -7.20
N GLN A 187 3.99 8.71 -8.04
CA GLN A 187 4.94 8.02 -8.91
C GLN A 187 6.35 8.44 -8.56
N TYR A 188 7.26 7.48 -8.36
CA TYR A 188 8.64 7.75 -7.98
C TYR A 188 9.58 6.68 -8.52
N PHE A 189 10.87 7.01 -8.56
CA PHE A 189 11.92 6.07 -8.96
C PHE A 189 12.52 5.41 -7.71
N LYS A 190 12.19 4.14 -7.48
CA LYS A 190 12.58 3.35 -6.30
C LYS A 190 13.93 2.68 -6.49
N GLU A 191 14.82 2.85 -5.50
CA GLU A 191 16.17 2.27 -5.43
C GLU A 191 17.00 2.49 -6.71
N HIS A 192 16.74 3.60 -7.42
CA HIS A 192 17.29 3.91 -8.74
C HIS A 192 17.13 2.80 -9.80
N ARG A 193 16.15 1.90 -9.66
CA ARG A 193 16.01 0.70 -10.50
C ARG A 193 14.59 0.44 -11.00
N ALA A 194 13.58 0.90 -10.27
CA ALA A 194 12.19 0.66 -10.64
C ALA A 194 11.37 1.95 -10.63
N SER A 195 10.52 2.16 -11.62
CA SER A 195 9.47 3.18 -11.54
C SER A 195 8.28 2.56 -10.83
N ARG A 196 7.86 3.17 -9.73
CA ARG A 196 6.70 2.73 -8.97
C ARG A 196 5.61 3.79 -9.01
N THR A 197 4.40 3.36 -9.33
CA THR A 197 3.17 4.13 -9.19
C THR A 197 2.36 3.52 -8.04
N GLU A 198 2.24 4.25 -6.94
CA GLU A 198 1.39 3.91 -5.80
C GLU A 198 0.08 4.67 -5.88
N THR A 199 -1.04 3.96 -5.77
CA THR A 199 -2.37 4.56 -5.64
C THR A 199 -2.91 4.24 -4.26
N VAL A 200 -3.14 5.27 -3.47
CA VAL A 200 -3.83 5.20 -2.19
C VAL A 200 -5.26 5.67 -2.41
N SER A 201 -6.24 4.81 -2.14
CA SER A 201 -7.65 5.20 -2.08
C SER A 201 -8.17 5.02 -0.66
N CYS A 202 -8.78 6.08 -0.12
CA CYS A 202 -9.52 6.04 1.14
C CYS A 202 -11.04 5.98 0.93
N ASP A 203 -11.50 5.72 -0.29
CA ASP A 203 -12.92 5.57 -0.64
C ASP A 203 -13.15 4.27 -1.43
N THR A 204 -14.01 3.41 -0.90
CA THR A 204 -14.33 2.09 -1.48
C THR A 204 -15.18 2.19 -2.74
N ALA A 205 -15.90 3.30 -2.97
CA ALA A 205 -16.73 3.49 -4.14
C ALA A 205 -15.93 3.71 -5.44
N ILE A 206 -14.69 4.21 -5.34
CA ILE A 206 -13.86 4.58 -6.50
C ILE A 206 -13.23 3.36 -7.18
N LEU A 207 -13.08 2.22 -6.50
CA LEU A 207 -12.51 1.01 -7.09
C LEU A 207 -13.42 0.36 -8.14
N ALA A 208 -14.73 0.66 -8.13
CA ALA A 208 -15.68 0.13 -9.12
C ALA A 208 -15.68 0.91 -10.46
N SER A 209 -15.18 2.15 -10.50
CA SER A 209 -15.26 3.01 -11.69
C SER A 209 -14.01 3.01 -12.57
N LEU A 210 -12.98 2.24 -12.23
CA LEU A 210 -11.72 2.13 -12.99
C LEU A 210 -11.60 0.79 -13.76
N GLY A 211 -12.67 0.00 -13.78
CA GLY A 211 -12.74 -1.30 -14.46
C GLY A 211 -13.68 -1.34 -15.67
N GLY A 212 -13.91 -0.20 -16.32
CA GLY A 212 -14.72 -0.08 -17.54
C GLY A 212 -13.88 0.39 -18.72
#